data_AF-A0AAE4HUF9-F1
#
_entry.id   AF-A0AAE4HUF9-F1
#
_cell.length_a   1.000
_cell.length_b   1.000
_cell.length_c   1.000
_cell.angle_alpha   90.00
_cell.angle_beta   90.00
_cell.angle_gamma   90.00
#
_symmetry.space_group_name_H-M   'P 1'
#
loop_
_entity.id
_entity.type
_entity.pdbx_description
1 polymer ?
#
loop_
_entity_poly.entity_id
_entity_poly.type
_entity_poly.pdbx_seq_one_letter_code
_entity_poly.pdbx_strand_id
1 'polypeptide(L)'
;VLDPIVCLSRVDAKQVAQDMIDELSPLGTNHLLKGAVLKGIQEVLVQKEAGQQVGLMHVVEYLEQMEQKEVREYGEFLRLTVEDSILRLGFSYGENPGLDFNAKTTILEIQDLKLPNDNVRPELYTDADRKSLCLMISLGRFCEMFGKRDSSKKTAIYFTEAWVFNNSNAGRSIIAAMARVGRSQMNQLVLDTQFIG
;
A
#
# COMPACT_ATOMS: atom_id res chain seq x y z
N VAL A 1 2.66 3.14 -10.92
CA VAL A 1 1.66 3.00 -9.82
C VAL A 1 2.30 2.41 -8.58
N LEU A 2 1.68 2.60 -7.41
CA LEU A 2 2.01 1.99 -6.12
C LEU A 2 1.24 0.69 -5.87
N ASP A 3 0.65 0.10 -6.92
CA ASP A 3 -0.11 -1.13 -6.79
C ASP A 3 0.80 -2.29 -6.37
N PRO A 4 0.54 -2.96 -5.23
CA PRO A 4 1.41 -4.02 -4.73
C PRO A 4 1.45 -5.23 -5.66
N ILE A 5 0.33 -5.52 -6.36
CA ILE A 5 0.29 -6.60 -7.35
C ILE A 5 1.22 -6.26 -8.50
N VAL A 6 1.36 -5.00 -8.90
CA VAL A 6 2.26 -4.64 -10.00
C VAL A 6 3.71 -4.58 -9.52
N CYS A 7 3.97 -3.91 -8.39
CA CYS A 7 5.31 -3.51 -7.98
C CYS A 7 6.09 -4.57 -7.23
N LEU A 8 5.43 -5.49 -6.51
CA LEU A 8 6.11 -6.32 -5.52
C LEU A 8 6.25 -7.78 -5.97
N SER A 9 7.08 -8.53 -5.24
CA SER A 9 7.18 -9.99 -5.37
C SER A 9 5.86 -10.64 -4.97
N ARG A 10 5.59 -11.89 -5.39
CA ARG A 10 4.32 -12.57 -5.05
C ARG A 10 4.00 -12.57 -3.55
N VAL A 11 5.01 -12.86 -2.72
CA VAL A 11 4.86 -12.98 -1.27
C VAL A 11 4.55 -11.61 -0.67
N ASP A 12 5.31 -10.59 -1.04
CA ASP A 12 5.12 -9.23 -0.54
C ASP A 12 3.80 -8.63 -1.06
N ALA A 13 3.51 -8.81 -2.35
CA ALA A 13 2.27 -8.35 -2.98
C ALA A 13 1.04 -8.89 -2.26
N LYS A 14 1.03 -10.18 -1.90
CA LYS A 14 -0.09 -10.78 -1.16
C LYS A 14 -0.31 -10.11 0.19
N GLN A 15 0.75 -9.96 0.98
CA GLN A 15 0.65 -9.36 2.32
C GLN A 15 0.22 -7.89 2.23
N VAL A 16 0.85 -7.12 1.34
CA VAL A 16 0.56 -5.69 1.19
C VAL A 16 -0.83 -5.44 0.65
N ALA A 17 -1.29 -6.22 -0.34
CA ALA A 17 -2.66 -6.13 -0.84
C ALA A 17 -3.69 -6.40 0.28
N GLN A 18 -3.43 -7.39 1.12
CA GLN A 18 -4.29 -7.70 2.27
C GLN A 18 -4.32 -6.55 3.28
N ASP A 19 -3.14 -6.06 3.68
CA ASP A 19 -3.02 -4.97 4.65
C ASP A 19 -3.69 -3.67 4.15
N MET A 20 -3.56 -3.37 2.85
CA MET A 20 -4.21 -2.23 2.21
C MET A 20 -5.74 -2.33 2.23
N ILE A 21 -6.30 -3.50 1.92
CA ILE A 21 -7.76 -3.72 1.94
C ILE A 21 -8.30 -3.67 3.37
N ASP A 22 -7.61 -4.28 4.32
CA ASP A 22 -8.00 -4.28 5.75
C ASP A 22 -7.93 -2.86 6.35
N GLU A 23 -7.00 -2.02 5.90
CA GLU A 23 -6.93 -0.62 6.33
C GLU A 23 -8.13 0.20 5.84
N LEU A 24 -8.61 -0.03 4.61
CA LEU A 24 -9.78 0.67 4.07
C LEU A 24 -11.09 0.21 4.69
N SER A 25 -11.19 -1.09 4.96
CA SER A 25 -12.39 -1.68 5.53
C SER A 25 -12.01 -2.87 6.39
N PRO A 26 -11.85 -2.65 7.71
CA PRO A 26 -11.39 -3.67 8.64
C PRO A 26 -12.25 -4.93 8.57
N LEU A 27 -11.63 -6.06 8.24
CA LEU A 27 -12.33 -7.33 8.05
C LEU A 27 -12.69 -7.98 9.40
N GLY A 28 -12.12 -7.52 10.50
CA GLY A 28 -12.49 -7.94 11.86
C GLY A 28 -12.41 -9.45 12.06
N THR A 29 -13.50 -10.08 12.48
CA THR A 29 -13.63 -11.56 12.60
C THR A 29 -14.44 -12.17 11.45
N ASN A 30 -14.71 -11.42 10.38
CA ASN A 30 -15.49 -11.89 9.25
C ASN A 30 -14.66 -12.84 8.36
N HIS A 31 -14.68 -14.12 8.71
CA HIS A 31 -13.93 -15.16 7.99
C HIS A 31 -14.39 -15.34 6.54
N LEU A 32 -15.66 -15.03 6.22
CA LEU A 32 -16.18 -15.10 4.86
C LEU A 32 -15.48 -14.06 3.98
N LEU A 33 -15.50 -12.79 4.38
CA LEU A 33 -14.86 -11.70 3.64
C LEU A 33 -13.34 -11.90 3.57
N LYS A 34 -12.69 -12.25 4.69
CA LYS A 34 -11.25 -12.57 4.70
C LYS A 34 -10.89 -13.67 3.72
N GLY A 35 -11.66 -14.76 3.72
CA GLY A 35 -11.46 -15.87 2.81
C GLY A 35 -11.63 -15.44 1.34
N ALA A 36 -12.63 -14.61 1.04
CA ALA A 36 -12.88 -14.12 -0.30
C ALA A 36 -11.75 -13.19 -0.81
N VAL A 37 -11.31 -12.24 0.01
CA VAL A 37 -10.20 -11.33 -0.30
C VAL A 37 -8.91 -12.12 -0.57
N LEU A 38 -8.58 -13.07 0.30
CA LEU A 38 -7.38 -13.91 0.13
C LEU A 38 -7.43 -14.75 -1.16
N LYS A 39 -8.60 -15.29 -1.51
CA LYS A 39 -8.81 -16.02 -2.76
C LYS A 39 -8.68 -15.10 -3.98
N GLY A 40 -9.30 -13.93 -3.97
CA GLY A 40 -9.21 -12.94 -5.05
C GLY A 40 -7.77 -12.50 -5.30
N ILE A 41 -7.03 -12.17 -4.23
CA ILE A 41 -5.60 -11.84 -4.32
C ILE A 41 -4.82 -13.01 -4.94
N GLN A 42 -5.07 -14.23 -4.49
CA GLN A 42 -4.37 -15.41 -5.00
C GLN A 42 -4.64 -15.66 -6.48
N GLU A 43 -5.89 -15.51 -6.92
CA GLU A 43 -6.31 -15.67 -8.31
C GLU A 43 -5.61 -14.63 -9.21
N VAL A 44 -5.64 -13.36 -8.82
CA VAL A 44 -4.98 -12.28 -9.57
C VAL A 44 -3.46 -12.47 -9.62
N LEU A 45 -2.83 -12.94 -8.54
CA LEU A 45 -1.39 -13.25 -8.55
C LEU A 45 -1.04 -14.41 -9.49
N VAL A 46 -1.90 -15.43 -9.60
CA VAL A 46 -1.72 -16.52 -10.58
C VAL A 46 -1.83 -15.98 -12.01
N GLN A 47 -2.79 -15.09 -12.27
CA GLN A 47 -2.92 -14.43 -13.58
C GLN A 47 -1.68 -13.59 -13.92
N LYS A 48 -1.14 -12.85 -12.94
CA LYS A 48 0.11 -12.10 -13.10
C LYS A 48 1.27 -13.01 -13.50
N GLU A 49 1.44 -14.14 -12.82
CA GLU A 49 2.50 -15.12 -13.13
C GLU A 49 2.34 -15.78 -14.50
N ALA A 50 1.09 -15.90 -14.98
CA ALA A 50 0.79 -16.31 -16.34
C ALA A 50 1.07 -15.22 -17.39
N GLY A 51 1.58 -14.05 -16.99
CA GLY A 51 1.92 -12.94 -17.86
C GLY A 51 0.76 -12.01 -18.22
N GLN A 52 -0.39 -12.14 -17.53
CA GLN A 52 -1.53 -11.26 -17.74
C GLN A 52 -1.27 -9.88 -17.10
N GLN A 53 -1.79 -8.85 -17.75
CA GLN A 53 -1.77 -7.49 -17.21
C GLN A 53 -2.87 -7.36 -16.16
N VAL A 54 -2.48 -7.38 -14.89
CA VAL A 54 -3.40 -7.34 -13.76
C VAL A 54 -2.88 -6.45 -12.62
N GLY A 55 -3.80 -6.06 -11.75
CA GLY A 55 -3.57 -5.18 -10.61
C GLY A 55 -4.66 -5.34 -9.56
N LEU A 56 -4.58 -4.58 -8.46
CA LEU A 56 -5.44 -4.73 -7.29
C LEU A 56 -6.93 -4.46 -7.60
N MET A 57 -7.26 -3.69 -8.65
CA MET A 57 -8.65 -3.53 -9.09
C MET A 57 -9.28 -4.85 -9.57
N HIS A 58 -8.50 -5.78 -10.10
CA HIS A 58 -9.01 -7.11 -10.47
C HIS A 58 -9.42 -7.94 -9.25
N VAL A 59 -8.83 -7.66 -8.08
CA VAL A 59 -9.27 -8.28 -6.82
C VAL A 59 -10.64 -7.73 -6.42
N VAL A 60 -10.86 -6.42 -6.60
CA VAL A 60 -12.17 -5.78 -6.37
C VAL A 60 -13.22 -6.40 -7.28
N GLU A 61 -12.92 -6.54 -8.58
CA GLU A 61 -13.83 -7.17 -9.56
C GLU A 61 -14.14 -8.62 -9.23
N TYR A 62 -13.14 -9.37 -8.79
CA TYR A 62 -13.34 -10.74 -8.32
C TYR A 62 -14.39 -10.79 -7.20
N LEU A 63 -14.32 -9.87 -6.22
CA LEU A 63 -15.28 -9.83 -5.11
C LEU A 63 -16.68 -9.44 -5.59
N GLU A 64 -16.80 -8.48 -6.51
CA GLU A 64 -18.07 -8.04 -7.12
C GLU A 64 -18.79 -9.17 -7.88
N GLN A 65 -18.06 -10.16 -8.38
CA GLN A 65 -18.60 -11.30 -9.12
C GLN A 65 -18.99 -12.50 -8.24
N MET A 66 -18.73 -12.45 -6.93
CA MET A 66 -19.02 -13.56 -6.03
C MET A 66 -20.53 -13.77 -5.83
N GLU A 67 -20.94 -15.03 -5.73
CA GLU A 67 -22.36 -15.38 -5.54
C GLU A 67 -22.88 -14.91 -4.18
N GLN A 68 -22.03 -14.92 -3.16
CA GLN A 68 -22.40 -14.49 -1.81
C GLN A 68 -22.64 -12.98 -1.80
N LYS A 69 -23.89 -12.59 -1.51
CA LYS A 69 -24.32 -11.19 -1.48
C LYS A 69 -23.39 -10.30 -0.66
N GLU A 70 -23.03 -10.72 0.54
CA GLU A 70 -22.15 -9.97 1.45
C GLU A 70 -20.76 -9.71 0.85
N VAL A 71 -20.19 -10.67 0.12
CA VAL A 71 -18.88 -10.52 -0.54
C VAL A 71 -18.97 -9.55 -1.70
N ARG A 72 -20.05 -9.63 -2.48
CA ARG A 72 -20.31 -8.74 -3.61
C ARG A 72 -20.54 -7.29 -3.17
N GLU A 73 -21.35 -7.07 -2.15
CA GLU A 73 -21.57 -5.74 -1.56
C GLU A 73 -20.26 -5.15 -1.00
N TYR A 74 -19.39 -5.99 -0.44
CA TYR A 74 -18.05 -5.56 -0.01
C TYR A 74 -17.15 -5.17 -1.19
N GLY A 75 -17.20 -5.92 -2.29
CA GLY A 75 -16.51 -5.56 -3.54
C GLY A 75 -16.98 -4.20 -4.09
N GLU A 76 -18.29 -3.98 -4.15
CA GLU A 76 -18.88 -2.71 -4.61
C GLU A 76 -18.51 -1.54 -3.68
N PHE A 77 -18.48 -1.77 -2.37
CA PHE A 77 -17.99 -0.79 -1.41
C PHE A 77 -16.53 -0.40 -1.68
N LEU A 78 -15.65 -1.38 -1.89
CA LEU A 78 -14.23 -1.11 -2.20
C LEU A 78 -14.10 -0.36 -3.53
N ARG A 79 -14.86 -0.75 -4.55
CA ARG A 79 -14.92 -0.06 -5.85
C ARG A 79 -15.22 1.43 -5.68
N LEU A 80 -16.32 1.75 -5.01
CA LEU A 80 -16.75 3.13 -4.76
C LEU A 80 -15.78 3.90 -3.87
N THR A 81 -15.09 3.21 -2.97
CA THR A 81 -14.06 3.82 -2.11
C THR A 81 -12.83 4.26 -2.91
N VAL A 82 -12.44 3.44 -3.90
CA VAL A 82 -11.27 3.66 -4.75
C VAL A 82 -11.55 4.66 -5.86
N GLU A 83 -12.71 4.57 -6.50
CA GLU A 83 -13.13 5.46 -7.57
C GLU A 83 -13.05 6.93 -7.15
N ASP A 84 -12.60 7.78 -8.07
CA ASP A 84 -12.42 9.22 -7.89
C ASP A 84 -11.63 9.63 -6.63
N SER A 85 -10.73 8.76 -6.18
CA SER A 85 -9.88 9.01 -5.01
C SER A 85 -8.39 8.82 -5.30
N ILE A 86 -7.57 9.29 -4.35
CA ILE A 86 -6.12 9.11 -4.35
C ILE A 86 -5.70 7.63 -4.40
N LEU A 87 -6.58 6.71 -4.00
CA LEU A 87 -6.31 5.27 -3.99
C LEU A 87 -6.03 4.70 -5.39
N ARG A 88 -6.42 5.38 -6.48
CA ARG A 88 -6.03 5.00 -7.85
C ARG A 88 -4.51 4.89 -8.05
N LEU A 89 -3.71 5.50 -7.16
CA LEU A 89 -2.26 5.29 -7.14
C LEU A 89 -1.88 3.87 -6.70
N GLY A 90 -2.59 3.28 -5.73
CA GLY A 90 -2.34 1.96 -5.16
C GLY A 90 -3.28 0.85 -5.67
N PHE A 91 -4.34 1.22 -6.39
CA PHE A 91 -5.31 0.31 -6.98
C PHE A 91 -5.39 0.56 -8.48
N SER A 92 -4.81 -0.35 -9.26
CA SER A 92 -4.76 -0.26 -10.72
C SER A 92 -5.26 -1.54 -11.38
N TYR A 93 -5.42 -1.48 -12.70
CA TYR A 93 -5.57 -2.65 -13.57
C TYR A 93 -4.23 -3.16 -14.12
N GLY A 94 -3.09 -2.68 -13.58
CA GLY A 94 -1.77 -3.00 -14.10
C GLY A 94 -1.44 -2.30 -15.43
N GLU A 95 -2.27 -1.35 -15.87
CA GLU A 95 -2.13 -0.60 -17.11
C GLU A 95 -0.95 0.36 -17.10
N ASN A 96 -0.54 0.79 -15.91
CA ASN A 96 0.61 1.65 -15.70
C ASN A 96 1.76 0.83 -15.11
N PRO A 97 3.02 1.07 -15.55
CA PRO A 97 4.15 0.41 -14.94
C PRO A 97 4.20 0.71 -13.44
N GLY A 98 4.51 -0.32 -12.66
CA GLY A 98 4.82 -0.19 -11.25
C GLY A 98 6.06 0.67 -11.06
N LEU A 99 6.32 1.07 -9.81
CA LEU A 99 7.59 1.72 -9.50
C LEU A 99 8.76 0.80 -9.84
N ASP A 100 9.66 1.30 -10.69
CA ASP A 100 10.82 0.54 -11.12
C ASP A 100 11.92 0.63 -10.07
N PHE A 101 12.24 -0.52 -9.48
CA PHE A 101 13.36 -0.62 -8.56
C PHE A 101 14.71 -0.34 -9.23
N ASN A 102 14.83 -0.47 -10.56
CA ASN A 102 16.05 -0.24 -11.36
C ASN A 102 16.25 1.18 -11.86
N ALA A 103 15.25 2.04 -11.71
CA ALA A 103 15.42 3.45 -12.00
C ALA A 103 16.52 4.05 -11.12
N LYS A 104 17.40 4.86 -11.72
CA LYS A 104 18.46 5.57 -10.98
C LYS A 104 17.88 6.60 -10.00
N THR A 105 16.73 7.16 -10.33
CA THR A 105 16.02 8.15 -9.55
C THR A 105 14.53 8.01 -9.81
N THR A 106 13.74 7.96 -8.73
CA THR A 106 12.28 7.89 -8.75
C THR A 106 11.77 9.04 -7.91
N ILE A 107 10.97 9.93 -8.51
CA ILE A 107 10.30 11.02 -7.79
C ILE A 107 8.81 10.68 -7.73
N LEU A 108 8.28 10.68 -6.51
CA LEU A 108 6.86 10.45 -6.25
C LEU A 108 6.28 11.72 -5.66
N GLU A 109 5.37 12.33 -6.41
CA GLU A 109 4.54 13.41 -5.90
C GLU A 109 3.19 12.84 -5.50
N ILE A 110 2.82 13.01 -4.24
CA ILE A 110 1.52 12.60 -3.72
C ILE A 110 0.88 13.83 -3.09
N GLN A 111 -0.14 14.36 -3.77
CA GLN A 111 -0.92 15.49 -3.27
C GLN A 111 -1.99 14.98 -2.31
N ASP A 112 -2.33 15.79 -1.30
CA ASP A 112 -3.39 15.52 -0.32
C ASP A 112 -3.21 14.28 0.57
N LEU A 113 -1.98 13.76 0.68
CA LEU A 113 -1.66 12.70 1.63
C LEU A 113 -1.56 13.28 3.05
N LYS A 114 -2.64 13.14 3.83
CA LYS A 114 -2.70 13.57 5.23
C LYS A 114 -2.86 12.34 6.11
N LEU A 115 -1.88 12.12 6.98
CA LEU A 115 -1.98 11.06 7.98
C LEU A 115 -2.78 11.55 9.20
N PRO A 116 -3.52 10.64 9.86
CA PRO A 116 -4.28 10.98 11.07
C PRO A 116 -3.35 11.47 12.16
N ASN A 117 -3.90 12.27 13.08
CA ASN A 117 -3.19 12.75 14.26
C ASN A 117 -3.00 11.66 15.31
N ASP A 118 -1.92 11.78 16.09
CA ASP A 118 -1.45 10.73 17.01
C ASP A 118 -2.39 10.46 18.18
N ASN A 119 -3.10 11.52 18.57
CA ASN A 119 -4.07 11.51 19.66
C ASN A 119 -5.44 10.97 19.23
N VAL A 120 -5.61 10.71 17.93
CA VAL A 120 -6.85 10.14 17.38
C VAL A 120 -6.72 8.62 17.45
N ARG A 121 -7.67 8.00 18.16
CA ARG A 121 -7.74 6.53 18.18
C ARG A 121 -8.09 6.02 16.78
N PRO A 122 -7.58 4.85 16.34
CA PRO A 122 -7.89 4.32 15.01
C PRO A 122 -9.38 4.22 14.69
N GLU A 123 -10.22 3.99 15.70
CA GLU A 123 -11.68 3.93 15.55
C GLU A 123 -12.32 5.27 15.13
N LEU A 124 -11.57 6.38 15.24
CA LEU A 124 -12.00 7.75 14.94
C LEU A 124 -11.33 8.31 13.68
N TYR A 125 -10.56 7.50 12.95
CA TYR A 125 -9.94 7.91 11.68
C TYR A 125 -11.02 8.22 10.64
N THR A 126 -10.86 9.34 9.95
CA THR A 126 -11.73 9.71 8.84
C THR A 126 -11.44 8.86 7.61
N ASP A 127 -12.36 8.85 6.64
CA ASP A 127 -12.14 8.14 5.36
C ASP A 127 -10.86 8.63 4.65
N ALA A 128 -10.56 9.93 4.74
CA ALA A 128 -9.34 10.50 4.17
C ALA A 128 -8.06 9.99 4.87
N ASP A 129 -8.11 9.82 6.19
CA ASP A 129 -7.02 9.25 6.98
C ASP A 129 -6.76 7.79 6.58
N ARG A 130 -7.82 6.99 6.45
CA ARG A 130 -7.75 5.58 6.02
C ARG A 130 -7.21 5.43 4.61
N LYS A 131 -7.65 6.28 3.67
CA LYS A 131 -7.14 6.30 2.29
C LYS A 131 -5.64 6.63 2.26
N SER A 132 -5.21 7.59 3.07
CA SER A 132 -3.78 7.95 3.17
C SER A 132 -2.95 6.83 3.77
N LEU A 133 -3.41 6.23 4.88
CA LEU A 133 -2.74 5.10 5.52
C LEU A 133 -2.62 3.90 4.58
N CYS A 134 -3.68 3.60 3.82
CA CYS A 134 -3.67 2.53 2.82
C CYS A 134 -2.53 2.70 1.80
N LEU A 135 -2.37 3.89 1.23
CA LEU A 135 -1.26 4.17 0.31
C LEU A 135 0.10 4.09 0.98
N MET A 136 0.19 4.54 2.23
CA MET A 136 1.43 4.50 3.00
C MET A 136 1.92 3.08 3.29
N ILE A 137 1.01 2.12 3.46
CA ILE A 137 1.36 0.70 3.59
C ILE A 137 2.13 0.23 2.34
N SER A 138 1.62 0.53 1.14
CA SER A 138 2.30 0.14 -0.10
C SER A 138 3.61 0.90 -0.30
N LEU A 139 3.60 2.22 -0.10
CA LEU A 139 4.79 3.06 -0.27
C LEU A 139 5.91 2.65 0.68
N GLY A 140 5.59 2.41 1.95
CA GLY A 140 6.54 1.95 2.96
C GLY A 140 7.21 0.64 2.56
N ARG A 141 6.43 -0.31 2.03
CA ARG A 141 6.93 -1.60 1.56
C ARG A 141 7.76 -1.50 0.29
N PHE A 142 7.38 -0.64 -0.65
CA PHE A 142 8.21 -0.33 -1.79
C PHE A 142 9.57 0.24 -1.36
N CYS A 143 9.59 1.24 -0.48
CA CYS A 143 10.82 1.83 0.04
C CYS A 143 11.71 0.80 0.77
N GLU A 144 11.10 -0.08 1.56
CA GLU A 144 11.79 -1.19 2.22
C GLU A 144 12.46 -2.13 1.21
N MET A 145 11.73 -2.54 0.17
CA MET A 145 12.25 -3.42 -0.88
C MET A 145 13.31 -2.75 -1.73
N PHE A 146 13.14 -1.47 -2.07
CA PHE A 146 14.12 -0.70 -2.83
C PHE A 146 15.48 -0.68 -2.11
N GLY A 147 15.48 -0.47 -0.80
CA GLY A 147 16.70 -0.52 0.02
C GLY A 147 17.30 -1.92 0.17
N LYS A 148 16.49 -2.99 0.14
CA LYS A 148 16.98 -4.38 0.25
C LYS A 148 17.46 -4.99 -1.07
N ARG A 149 17.16 -4.33 -2.19
CA ARG A 149 17.31 -4.91 -3.53
C ARG A 149 18.75 -5.31 -3.87
N ASP A 150 19.72 -4.49 -3.47
CA ASP A 150 21.13 -4.71 -3.77
C ASP A 150 22.00 -4.07 -2.69
N SER A 151 22.49 -4.91 -1.76
CA SER A 151 23.33 -4.50 -0.63
C SER A 151 24.68 -3.90 -1.03
N SER A 152 25.08 -4.07 -2.30
CA SER A 152 26.31 -3.50 -2.85
C SER A 152 26.15 -2.07 -3.35
N LYS A 153 24.91 -1.60 -3.54
CA LYS A 153 24.61 -0.26 -4.04
C LYS A 153 24.16 0.64 -2.91
N LYS A 154 24.72 1.84 -2.88
CA LYS A 154 24.25 2.90 -1.98
C LYS A 154 22.96 3.47 -2.54
N THR A 155 21.88 3.37 -1.79
CA THR A 155 20.61 4.01 -2.12
C THR A 155 20.33 5.12 -1.13
N ALA A 156 19.49 6.07 -1.52
CA ALA A 156 18.97 7.08 -0.62
C ALA A 156 17.48 7.26 -0.86
N ILE A 157 16.71 7.42 0.21
CA ILE A 157 15.28 7.69 0.19
C ILE A 157 15.07 9.01 0.91
N TYR A 158 14.48 9.98 0.21
CA TYR A 158 14.14 11.29 0.72
C TYR A 158 12.63 11.38 0.91
N PHE A 159 12.19 11.63 2.14
CA PHE A 159 10.80 11.95 2.44
C PHE A 159 10.70 13.41 2.87
N THR A 160 10.01 14.20 2.08
CA THR A 160 9.60 15.56 2.45
C THR A 160 8.34 15.51 3.31
N GLU A 161 8.12 16.48 4.20
CA GLU A 161 6.99 16.52 5.13
C GLU A 161 6.93 15.29 6.05
N ALA A 162 8.09 14.77 6.46
CA ALA A 162 8.19 13.53 7.23
C ALA A 162 7.49 13.58 8.61
N TRP A 163 7.13 14.76 9.11
CA TRP A 163 6.30 14.91 10.32
C TRP A 163 4.98 14.15 10.22
N VAL A 164 4.44 13.97 9.01
CA VAL A 164 3.18 13.25 8.76
C VAL A 164 3.24 11.82 9.30
N PHE A 165 4.41 11.17 9.24
CA PHE A 165 4.61 9.81 9.75
C PHE A 165 4.69 9.74 11.27
N ASN A 166 5.17 10.81 11.91
CA ASN A 166 5.27 10.86 13.36
C ASN A 166 3.92 10.99 14.02
N ASN A 167 2.85 11.32 13.28
CA ASN A 167 1.51 11.52 13.80
C ASN A 167 0.66 10.25 13.85
N SER A 168 1.19 9.06 13.54
CA SER A 168 0.41 7.82 13.75
C SER A 168 1.30 6.62 14.11
N ASN A 169 0.74 5.65 14.85
CA ASN A 169 1.44 4.39 15.16
C ASN A 169 1.81 3.60 13.90
N ALA A 170 0.94 3.61 12.89
CA ALA A 170 1.19 2.97 11.61
C ALA A 170 2.30 3.68 10.82
N GLY A 171 2.25 5.02 10.74
CA GLY A 171 3.30 5.84 10.12
C GLY A 171 4.66 5.66 10.78
N ARG A 172 4.71 5.65 12.12
CA ARG A 172 5.94 5.35 12.88
C ARG A 172 6.50 3.97 12.59
N SER A 173 5.64 2.96 12.49
CA SER A 173 6.05 1.59 12.20
C SER A 173 6.67 1.47 10.80
N ILE A 174 6.11 2.20 9.82
CA ILE A 174 6.67 2.29 8.47
C ILE A 174 8.05 2.97 8.49
N ILE A 175 8.21 4.12 9.17
CA ILE A 175 9.53 4.75 9.34
C ILE A 175 10.51 3.81 10.04
N ALA A 176 10.10 3.13 11.10
CA ALA A 176 10.96 2.24 11.85
C ALA A 176 11.46 1.07 10.98
N ALA A 177 10.58 0.50 10.15
CA ALA A 177 10.94 -0.53 9.18
C ALA A 177 11.95 -0.01 8.14
N MET A 178 11.71 1.16 7.57
CA MET A 178 12.64 1.80 6.60
C MET A 178 13.99 2.12 7.22
N ALA A 179 14.01 2.70 8.43
CA ALA A 179 15.24 3.03 9.16
C ALA A 179 16.04 1.75 9.51
N ARG A 180 15.36 0.64 9.82
CA ARG A 180 16.00 -0.67 10.07
C ARG A 180 16.65 -1.22 8.80
N VAL A 181 16.04 -1.05 7.63
CA VAL A 181 16.67 -1.39 6.35
C VAL A 181 17.86 -0.49 6.07
N GLY A 182 17.75 0.81 6.35
CA GLY A 182 18.83 1.76 6.17
C GLY A 182 20.13 1.37 6.88
N ARG A 183 20.02 0.95 8.15
CA ARG A 183 21.16 0.51 8.96
C ARG A 183 21.81 -0.78 8.49
N SER A 184 21.11 -1.63 7.74
CA SER A 184 21.60 -2.94 7.34
C SER A 184 21.99 -3.05 5.87
N GLN A 185 21.58 -2.11 5.00
CA GLN A 185 21.67 -2.26 3.54
C GLN A 185 22.25 -1.04 2.79
N MET A 186 23.19 -0.30 3.39
CA MET A 186 23.79 0.92 2.78
C MET A 186 22.75 1.90 2.19
N ASN A 187 21.57 1.97 2.82
CA ASN A 187 20.45 2.80 2.37
C ASN A 187 20.30 4.02 3.29
N GLN A 188 20.52 5.22 2.77
CA GLN A 188 20.38 6.45 3.55
C GLN A 188 18.92 6.91 3.55
N LEU A 189 18.29 6.91 4.72
CA LEU A 189 16.98 7.53 4.91
C LEU A 189 17.18 8.99 5.32
N VAL A 190 16.66 9.91 4.51
CA VAL A 190 16.64 11.35 4.79
C VAL A 190 15.19 11.77 5.01
N LEU A 191 14.90 12.24 6.22
CA LEU A 191 13.61 12.79 6.59
C LEU A 191 13.76 14.31 6.64
N ASP A 192 13.07 14.99 5.74
CA ASP A 192 12.97 16.45 5.73
C ASP A 192 11.64 16.86 6.36
N THR A 193 11.70 17.70 7.38
CA THR A 193 10.52 18.15 8.13
C THR A 193 10.65 19.60 8.52
N GLN A 194 9.55 20.34 8.39
CA GLN A 194 9.43 21.73 8.84
C GLN A 194 8.96 21.82 10.31
N PHE A 195 8.47 20.70 10.88
CA PHE A 195 8.03 20.59 12.25
C PHE A 195 8.94 19.61 13.02
N ILE A 196 9.62 20.15 14.03
CA ILE A 196 10.39 19.38 15.02
C ILE A 196 9.58 19.51 16.32
N GLY A 197 8.57 18.65 16.46
CA GLY A 197 7.77 18.52 17.69
C GLY A 197 8.46 17.64 18.70
#